data_AF-A0A1Y3B8D5-F1
#
_entry.id   AF-A0A1Y3B8D5-F1
#
_cell.length_a   1.000
_cell.length_b   1.000
_cell.length_c   1.000
_cell.angle_alpha   90.00
_cell.angle_beta   90.00
_cell.angle_gamma   90.00
#
_symmetry.space_group_name_H-M   'P 1'
#
loop_
_entity.id
_entity.type
_entity.pdbx_description
1 polymer ?
#
loop_
_entity_poly.entity_id
_entity_poly.type
_entity_poly.pdbx_seq_one_letter_code
_entity_poly.pdbx_strand_id
1 'polypeptide(L)'
;MEKVDAAYLEEIVKSGTHNTTDGHGGEKKRGKNDVKIEEMNTTIEEIIEQAQYLGKQRSKRPNTDDEQRRSDCAVILKFLKFLLELWGRRLNDRNELDKRSTQGRLMTAIYTQTQEYLKPLFKQLTKQTIADDILKHLIIIIKYLLERDYVHANDAYLQMAIGNAPWPIGVTMVGIHARTGREKIFAQNIAHVLNDETQRKYIQALKRLMTQCQKMFQTDPSRCVEYTKD
;
A
#
# COMPACT_ATOMS: atom_id res chain seq x y z
N MET A 1 9.17 -12.64 -4.99
CA MET A 1 8.37 -11.57 -5.63
C MET A 1 9.26 -10.35 -5.88
N GLU A 2 9.89 -9.78 -4.84
CA GLU A 2 10.75 -8.59 -4.95
C GLU A 2 11.94 -8.69 -5.93
N LYS A 3 12.61 -9.84 -6.07
CA LYS A 3 13.73 -10.01 -7.03
C LYS A 3 13.29 -9.99 -8.49
N VAL A 4 12.07 -10.45 -8.78
CA VAL A 4 11.50 -10.47 -10.14
C VAL A 4 11.08 -9.06 -10.52
N ASP A 5 10.50 -8.32 -9.57
CA ASP A 5 10.16 -6.90 -9.74
C ASP A 5 11.42 -6.05 -9.96
N ALA A 6 12.49 -6.30 -9.20
CA ALA A 6 13.76 -5.58 -9.34
C ALA A 6 14.39 -5.75 -10.72
N ALA A 7 14.41 -6.98 -11.26
CA ALA A 7 14.95 -7.26 -12.59
C ALA A 7 14.16 -6.58 -13.71
N TYR A 8 12.83 -6.60 -13.63
CA TYR A 8 11.94 -5.91 -14.57
C TYR A 8 12.09 -4.38 -14.48
N LEU A 9 12.24 -3.85 -13.28
CA LEU A 9 12.47 -2.42 -13.06
C LEU A 9 13.86 -1.97 -13.55
N GLU A 10 14.89 -2.79 -13.38
CA GLU A 10 16.20 -2.53 -13.99
C GLU A 10 16.12 -2.51 -15.52
N GLU A 11 15.31 -3.39 -16.12
CA GLU A 11 15.06 -3.42 -17.57
C GLU A 11 14.30 -2.17 -18.03
N ILE A 12 13.32 -1.68 -17.26
CA ILE A 12 12.63 -0.40 -17.50
C ILE A 12 13.59 0.79 -17.40
N VAL A 13 14.48 0.81 -16.41
CA VAL A 13 15.48 1.88 -16.25
C VAL A 13 16.50 1.86 -17.40
N LYS A 14 16.86 0.67 -17.90
CA LYS A 14 17.74 0.47 -19.06
C LYS A 14 17.08 0.88 -20.38
N SER A 15 15.78 0.64 -20.54
CA SER A 15 15.00 0.96 -21.76
C SER A 15 14.48 2.41 -21.81
N GLY A 16 14.27 3.05 -20.66
CA GLY A 16 13.80 4.45 -20.55
C GLY A 16 14.82 5.54 -20.95
N THR A 17 15.89 5.20 -21.66
CA THR A 17 16.83 6.16 -22.26
C THR A 17 16.26 6.90 -23.48
N HIS A 18 15.11 6.46 -24.02
CA HIS A 18 14.37 7.15 -25.08
C HIS A 18 12.90 7.35 -24.67
N ASN A 19 12.55 8.55 -24.19
CA ASN A 19 11.27 9.23 -24.48
C ASN A 19 11.13 10.48 -23.61
N THR A 20 11.35 11.65 -24.22
CA THR A 20 10.92 12.95 -23.72
C THR A 20 9.71 13.40 -24.52
N THR A 21 8.54 13.51 -23.89
CA THR A 21 7.38 14.18 -24.45
C THR A 21 7.05 15.41 -23.61
N ASP A 22 7.19 16.57 -24.24
CA ASP A 22 6.86 17.88 -23.69
C ASP A 22 5.35 18.06 -23.56
N GLY A 23 4.92 18.59 -22.41
CA GLY A 23 3.53 18.99 -22.16
C GLY A 23 3.49 20.27 -21.33
N HIS A 24 3.02 21.35 -21.95
CA HIS A 24 2.84 22.68 -21.36
C HIS A 24 1.72 22.71 -20.30
N GLY A 25 1.97 23.37 -19.17
CA GLY A 25 0.97 23.72 -18.15
C GLY A 25 1.66 24.35 -16.94
N GLY A 26 1.34 25.62 -16.65
CA GLY A 26 2.05 26.44 -15.67
C GLY A 26 1.92 25.96 -14.24
N GLU A 27 3.06 25.63 -13.63
CA GLU A 27 3.30 25.47 -12.19
C GLU A 27 4.83 25.56 -12.01
N LYS A 28 5.31 25.99 -10.82
CA LYS A 28 6.74 26.19 -10.47
C LYS A 28 7.67 25.26 -11.24
N LYS A 29 8.64 25.80 -12.00
CA LYS A 29 9.56 25.06 -12.89
C LYS A 29 10.00 23.74 -12.24
N ARG A 30 9.33 22.65 -12.62
CA ARG A 30 9.66 21.30 -12.17
C ARG A 30 11.04 20.96 -12.70
N GLY A 31 11.92 20.47 -11.84
CA GLY A 31 13.20 19.92 -12.27
C GLY A 31 12.95 18.81 -13.29
N LYS A 32 13.83 18.67 -14.28
CA LYS A 32 13.69 17.67 -15.36
C LYS A 32 13.52 16.23 -14.82
N ASN A 33 13.93 15.98 -13.58
CA ASN A 33 13.92 14.68 -12.91
C ASN A 33 12.89 14.58 -11.75
N ASP A 34 11.99 15.55 -11.60
CA ASP A 34 11.02 15.60 -10.50
C ASP A 34 9.77 14.77 -10.76
N VAL A 35 9.36 13.97 -9.78
CA VAL A 35 8.13 13.18 -9.84
C VAL A 35 6.89 14.06 -9.70
N LYS A 36 5.77 13.61 -10.27
CA LYS A 36 4.48 14.28 -10.12
C LYS A 36 3.89 13.96 -8.74
N ILE A 37 3.47 15.00 -8.04
CA ILE A 37 2.87 14.94 -6.71
C ILE A 37 1.48 15.57 -6.80
N GLU A 38 0.47 14.92 -6.24
CA GLU A 38 -0.82 15.56 -5.95
C GLU A 38 -0.71 16.16 -4.55
N GLU A 39 -0.81 17.49 -4.41
CA GLU A 39 -0.78 18.13 -3.10
C GLU A 39 -2.07 17.84 -2.34
N MET A 40 -1.98 17.13 -1.22
CA MET A 40 -3.07 17.01 -0.26
C MET A 40 -2.91 18.15 0.73
N ASN A 41 -3.85 19.09 0.71
CA ASN A 41 -3.97 20.14 1.73
C ASN A 41 -4.52 19.53 3.03
N THR A 42 -3.79 18.59 3.60
CA THR A 42 -4.23 17.79 4.74
C THR A 42 -3.04 17.52 5.65
N THR A 43 -3.22 17.76 6.93
CA THR A 43 -2.20 17.50 7.95
C THR A 43 -2.33 16.07 8.48
N ILE A 44 -1.20 15.51 8.93
CA ILE A 44 -1.20 14.19 9.58
C ILE A 44 -2.06 14.19 10.85
N GLU A 45 -2.14 15.32 11.55
CA GLU A 45 -2.97 15.51 12.75
C GLU A 45 -4.46 15.38 12.44
N GLU A 46 -4.93 16.01 11.35
CA GLU A 46 -6.32 15.89 10.90
C GLU A 46 -6.65 14.43 10.54
N ILE A 47 -5.71 13.73 9.90
CA ILE A 47 -5.89 12.31 9.56
C ILE A 47 -5.94 11.45 10.82
N ILE A 48 -5.09 11.69 11.81
CA ILE A 48 -5.08 10.97 13.08
C ILE A 48 -6.42 11.16 13.81
N GLU A 49 -6.95 12.39 13.86
CA GLU A 49 -8.24 12.68 14.47
C GLU A 49 -9.38 11.92 13.76
N GLN A 50 -9.40 11.94 12.43
CA GLN A 50 -10.40 11.21 11.64
C GLN A 50 -10.25 9.68 11.81
N ALA A 51 -9.03 9.20 11.94
CA ALA A 51 -8.72 7.77 12.10
C ALA A 51 -9.16 7.18 13.45
N GLN A 52 -9.38 8.00 14.48
CA GLN A 52 -9.92 7.52 15.77
C GLN A 52 -11.28 6.83 15.60
N TYR A 53 -12.04 7.22 14.58
CA TYR A 53 -13.35 6.70 14.24
C TYR A 53 -13.33 5.63 13.15
N LEU A 54 -12.16 5.19 12.68
CA LEU A 54 -12.06 4.11 11.69
C LEU A 54 -12.71 2.83 12.22
N GLY A 55 -13.67 2.28 11.49
CA GLY A 55 -14.41 1.08 11.87
C GLY A 55 -15.15 1.20 13.22
N LYS A 56 -15.38 2.43 13.71
CA LYS A 56 -16.12 2.73 14.94
C LYS A 56 -17.17 3.79 14.64
N GLN A 57 -18.32 3.71 15.30
CA GLN A 57 -19.36 4.72 15.13
C GLN A 57 -18.91 6.08 15.68
N ARG A 58 -19.12 7.13 14.87
CA ARG A 58 -18.77 8.52 15.21
C ARG A 58 -19.75 9.18 16.18
N SER A 59 -20.95 8.64 16.35
CA SER A 59 -22.03 9.25 17.15
C SER A 59 -22.77 8.21 18.01
N LYS A 60 -23.46 8.67 19.08
CA LYS A 60 -24.37 7.83 19.89
C LYS A 60 -25.65 7.41 19.14
N ARG A 61 -25.96 8.02 17.99
CA ARG A 61 -27.00 7.54 17.10
C ARG A 61 -26.42 6.42 16.22
N PRO A 62 -27.16 5.32 16.00
CA PRO A 62 -26.72 4.29 15.09
C PRO A 62 -26.50 4.92 13.71
N ASN A 63 -25.27 4.86 13.23
CA ASN A 63 -24.95 5.27 11.87
C ASN A 63 -25.42 4.17 10.91
N THR A 64 -25.82 4.53 9.69
CA THR A 64 -26.05 3.50 8.67
C THR A 64 -24.72 2.84 8.30
N ASP A 65 -24.72 1.54 7.99
CA ASP A 65 -23.51 0.82 7.60
C ASP A 65 -22.82 1.48 6.39
N ASP A 66 -23.62 2.07 5.48
CA ASP A 66 -23.15 2.81 4.31
C ASP A 66 -22.42 4.12 4.67
N GLU A 67 -22.90 4.87 5.66
CA GLU A 67 -22.24 6.10 6.12
C GLU A 67 -20.91 5.80 6.79
N GLN A 68 -20.84 4.73 7.59
CA GLN A 68 -19.58 4.29 8.20
C GLN A 68 -18.58 3.86 7.12
N ARG A 69 -19.02 3.02 6.18
CA ARG A 69 -18.20 2.56 5.06
C ARG A 69 -17.66 3.72 4.22
N ARG A 70 -18.50 4.73 3.94
CA ARG A 70 -18.09 5.96 3.25
C ARG A 70 -17.01 6.71 4.03
N SER A 71 -17.20 6.89 5.33
CA SER A 71 -16.23 7.56 6.20
C SER A 71 -14.90 6.81 6.21
N ASP A 72 -14.93 5.50 6.42
CA ASP A 72 -13.72 4.67 6.47
C ASP A 72 -12.96 4.71 5.14
N CYS A 73 -13.66 4.57 4.01
CA CYS A 73 -13.06 4.67 2.68
C CYS A 73 -12.40 6.04 2.44
N ALA A 74 -13.02 7.12 2.90
CA ALA A 74 -12.50 8.47 2.75
C ALA A 74 -11.22 8.68 3.56
N VAL A 75 -11.18 8.24 4.81
CA VAL A 75 -9.99 8.34 5.68
C VAL A 75 -8.83 7.53 5.13
N ILE A 76 -9.09 6.28 4.70
CA ILE A 76 -8.06 5.42 4.10
C ILE A 76 -7.50 6.06 2.83
N LEU A 77 -8.37 6.54 1.94
CA LEU A 77 -7.96 7.22 0.71
C LEU A 77 -7.08 8.44 1.02
N LYS A 78 -7.49 9.27 1.98
CA LYS A 78 -6.78 10.48 2.40
C LYS A 78 -5.38 10.15 2.92
N PHE A 79 -5.27 9.15 3.80
CA PHE A 79 -3.99 8.72 4.36
C PHE A 79 -3.04 8.12 3.30
N LEU A 80 -3.54 7.25 2.42
CA LEU A 80 -2.70 6.65 1.37
C LEU A 80 -2.19 7.71 0.38
N LYS A 81 -3.03 8.69 0.02
CA LYS A 81 -2.59 9.82 -0.82
C LYS A 81 -1.56 10.70 -0.11
N PHE A 82 -1.76 10.97 1.18
CA PHE A 82 -0.78 11.69 2.00
C PHE A 82 0.58 10.99 2.04
N LEU A 83 0.62 9.66 2.20
CA LEU A 83 1.87 8.89 2.16
C LEU A 83 2.55 8.95 0.79
N LEU A 84 1.79 8.88 -0.31
CA LEU A 84 2.34 9.04 -1.65
C LEU A 84 2.95 10.43 -1.85
N GLU A 85 2.24 11.47 -1.42
CA GLU A 85 2.73 12.84 -1.50
C GLU A 85 4.02 13.04 -0.71
N LEU A 86 4.07 12.54 0.53
CA LEU A 86 5.25 12.65 1.37
C LEU A 86 6.45 11.92 0.75
N TRP A 87 6.23 10.72 0.19
CA TRP A 87 7.27 9.99 -0.53
C TRP A 87 7.73 10.75 -1.77
N GLY A 88 6.81 11.28 -2.57
CA GLY A 88 7.13 12.07 -3.76
C GLY A 88 7.95 13.32 -3.41
N ARG A 89 7.58 14.03 -2.33
CA ARG A 89 8.34 15.20 -1.84
C ARG A 89 9.77 14.82 -1.49
N ARG A 90 9.97 13.74 -0.71
CA ARG A 90 11.31 13.24 -0.40
C ARG A 90 12.12 12.86 -1.64
N LEU A 91 11.49 12.31 -2.68
CA LEU A 91 12.19 12.00 -3.93
C LEU A 91 12.63 13.27 -4.67
N ASN A 92 11.82 14.34 -4.61
CA ASN A 92 12.07 15.64 -5.22
C ASN A 92 13.08 16.50 -4.41
N ASP A 93 13.16 16.32 -3.09
CA ASP A 93 14.13 17.02 -2.23
C ASP A 93 15.58 16.53 -2.41
N ARG A 94 15.77 15.37 -3.06
CA ARG A 94 17.12 14.84 -3.35
C ARG A 94 17.90 15.75 -4.30
N ASN A 95 19.22 15.72 -4.18
CA ASN A 95 20.11 16.43 -5.09
C ASN A 95 19.98 15.89 -6.53
N GLU A 96 20.25 16.73 -7.52
CA GLU A 96 20.19 16.35 -8.94
C GLU A 96 21.13 15.18 -9.30
N LEU A 97 22.29 15.10 -8.64
CA LEU A 97 23.24 13.99 -8.83
C LEU A 97 22.63 12.66 -8.33
N ASP A 98 21.99 12.68 -7.17
CA ASP A 98 21.35 11.50 -6.60
C ASP A 98 20.14 11.07 -7.44
N LYS A 99 19.36 12.02 -7.96
CA LYS A 99 18.23 11.74 -8.87
C LYS A 99 18.68 11.07 -10.17
N ARG A 100 19.84 11.48 -10.71
CA ARG A 100 20.40 10.92 -11.96
C ARG A 100 21.09 9.58 -11.77
N SER A 101 21.52 9.27 -10.55
CA SER A 101 22.14 7.97 -10.24
C SER A 101 21.21 6.81 -10.62
N THR A 102 21.79 5.63 -10.88
CA THR A 102 21.00 4.42 -11.19
C THR A 102 19.99 4.11 -10.07
N GLN A 103 20.41 4.28 -8.81
CA GLN A 103 19.54 4.13 -7.65
C GLN A 103 18.44 5.19 -7.62
N GLY A 104 18.77 6.45 -7.93
CA GLY A 104 17.82 7.56 -8.04
C GLY A 104 16.70 7.29 -9.03
N ARG A 105 17.09 6.88 -10.25
CA ARG A 105 16.17 6.52 -11.34
C ARG A 105 15.31 5.31 -10.98
N LEU A 106 15.89 4.29 -10.34
CA LEU A 106 15.15 3.13 -9.86
C LEU A 106 14.08 3.51 -8.83
N MET A 107 14.44 4.31 -7.82
CA MET A 107 13.48 4.78 -6.81
C MET A 107 12.34 5.60 -7.43
N THR A 108 12.66 6.44 -8.42
CA THR A 108 11.66 7.20 -9.19
C THR A 108 10.75 6.27 -10.00
N ALA A 109 11.30 5.24 -10.67
CA ALA A 109 10.52 4.25 -11.42
C ALA A 109 9.57 3.46 -10.50
N ILE A 110 10.07 3.02 -9.34
CA ILE A 110 9.28 2.32 -8.32
C ILE A 110 8.12 3.21 -7.84
N TYR A 111 8.37 4.50 -7.59
CA TYR A 111 7.34 5.45 -7.20
C TYR A 111 6.24 5.58 -8.27
N THR A 112 6.62 5.83 -9.53
CA THR A 112 5.67 5.97 -10.63
C THR A 112 4.83 4.71 -10.83
N GLN A 113 5.46 3.52 -10.79
CA GLN A 113 4.76 2.25 -10.86
C GLN A 113 3.79 2.08 -9.67
N THR A 114 4.21 2.48 -8.47
CA THR A 114 3.35 2.41 -7.27
C THR A 114 2.14 3.32 -7.39
N GLN A 115 2.30 4.53 -7.94
CA GLN A 115 1.18 5.42 -8.24
C GLN A 115 0.19 4.78 -9.22
N GLU A 116 0.68 4.14 -10.29
CA GLU A 116 -0.17 3.45 -11.27
C GLU A 116 -0.93 2.28 -10.66
N TYR A 117 -0.25 1.47 -9.85
CA TYR A 117 -0.85 0.30 -9.19
C TYR A 117 -1.91 0.70 -8.15
N LEU A 118 -1.82 1.89 -7.55
CA LEU A 118 -2.81 2.37 -6.58
C LEU A 118 -4.06 3.01 -7.21
N LYS A 119 -4.02 3.42 -8.48
CA LYS A 119 -5.18 3.98 -9.20
C LYS A 119 -6.47 3.15 -9.06
N PRO A 120 -6.48 1.83 -9.30
CA PRO A 120 -7.70 1.02 -9.13
C PRO A 120 -8.21 1.04 -7.70
N LEU A 121 -7.33 0.96 -6.69
CA LEU A 121 -7.71 1.02 -5.29
C LEU A 121 -8.33 2.37 -4.93
N PHE A 122 -7.73 3.49 -5.37
CA PHE A 122 -8.28 4.83 -5.14
C PHE A 122 -9.64 5.03 -5.80
N LYS A 123 -9.85 4.45 -6.98
CA LYS A 123 -11.15 4.46 -7.65
C LYS A 123 -12.19 3.67 -6.84
N GLN A 124 -11.83 2.49 -6.33
CA GLN A 124 -12.72 1.67 -5.52
C GLN A 124 -13.07 2.32 -4.18
N LEU A 125 -12.11 2.95 -3.51
CA LEU A 125 -12.33 3.70 -2.26
C LEU A 125 -13.24 4.92 -2.50
N THR A 126 -13.00 5.70 -3.56
CA THR A 126 -13.86 6.84 -3.92
C THR A 126 -15.30 6.41 -4.21
N LYS A 127 -15.48 5.29 -4.92
CA LYS A 127 -16.80 4.78 -5.30
C LYS A 127 -17.46 3.90 -4.23
N GLN A 128 -16.78 3.61 -3.13
CA GLN A 128 -17.23 2.67 -2.09
C GLN A 128 -17.56 1.28 -2.66
N THR A 129 -16.81 0.80 -3.66
CA THR A 129 -17.01 -0.52 -4.31
C THR A 129 -15.97 -1.56 -3.92
N ILE A 130 -15.11 -1.25 -2.94
CA ILE A 130 -14.09 -2.18 -2.44
C ILE A 130 -14.72 -3.36 -1.68
N ALA A 131 -14.17 -4.57 -1.77
CA ALA A 131 -14.73 -5.70 -1.02
C ALA A 131 -14.62 -5.47 0.50
N ASP A 132 -15.63 -5.90 1.27
CA ASP A 132 -15.73 -5.62 2.71
C ASP A 132 -14.60 -6.28 3.52
N ASP A 133 -14.15 -7.46 3.11
CA ASP A 133 -13.00 -8.16 3.68
C ASP A 133 -11.72 -7.35 3.49
N ILE A 134 -11.46 -6.83 2.30
CA ILE A 134 -10.29 -5.98 2.00
C ILE A 134 -10.39 -4.68 2.80
N LEU A 135 -11.57 -4.05 2.84
CA LEU A 135 -11.77 -2.82 3.62
C LEU A 135 -11.46 -3.03 5.11
N LYS A 136 -11.92 -4.14 5.71
CA LYS A 136 -11.62 -4.47 7.12
C LYS A 136 -10.12 -4.56 7.39
N HIS A 137 -9.36 -5.23 6.52
CA HIS A 137 -7.91 -5.31 6.68
C HIS A 137 -7.24 -3.96 6.47
N LEU A 138 -7.66 -3.17 5.48
CA LEU A 138 -7.14 -1.81 5.27
C LEU A 138 -7.36 -0.92 6.50
N ILE A 139 -8.53 -0.98 7.14
CA ILE A 139 -8.81 -0.26 8.38
C ILE A 139 -7.77 -0.61 9.46
N ILE A 140 -7.49 -1.90 9.65
CA ILE A 140 -6.55 -2.38 10.67
C ILE A 140 -5.12 -1.91 10.33
N ILE A 141 -4.70 -2.05 9.07
CA ILE A 141 -3.38 -1.62 8.60
C ILE A 141 -3.20 -0.13 8.85
N ILE A 142 -4.16 0.72 8.45
CA ILE A 142 -4.03 2.18 8.62
C ILE A 142 -3.95 2.56 10.10
N LYS A 143 -4.75 1.94 10.98
CA LYS A 143 -4.69 2.18 12.42
C LYS A 143 -3.29 1.92 12.98
N TYR A 144 -2.72 0.74 12.73
CA TYR A 144 -1.40 0.39 13.23
C TYR A 144 -0.27 1.22 12.60
N LEU A 145 -0.40 1.61 11.32
CA LEU A 145 0.54 2.54 10.69
C LEU A 145 0.55 3.92 11.37
N LEU A 146 -0.61 4.43 11.78
CA LEU A 146 -0.72 5.69 12.50
C LEU A 146 -0.16 5.60 13.93
N GLU A 147 -0.33 4.45 14.58
CA GLU A 147 0.25 4.13 15.89
C GLU A 147 1.75 3.79 15.84
N ARG A 148 2.35 3.75 14.63
CA ARG A 148 3.73 3.34 14.37
C ARG A 148 4.05 1.94 14.89
N ASP A 149 3.08 1.04 14.78
CA ASP A 149 3.23 -0.39 15.01
C ASP A 149 3.29 -1.13 13.67
N TYR A 150 4.49 -1.22 13.11
CA TYR A 150 4.66 -1.81 11.78
C TYR A 150 4.54 -3.33 11.80
N VAL A 151 4.77 -3.97 12.96
CA VAL A 151 4.66 -5.43 13.13
C VAL A 151 3.20 -5.85 12.98
N HIS A 152 2.28 -5.23 13.73
CA HIS A 152 0.86 -5.56 13.63
C HIS A 152 0.25 -5.09 12.31
N ALA A 153 0.70 -3.95 11.77
CA ALA A 153 0.30 -3.51 10.43
C ALA A 153 0.70 -4.55 9.37
N ASN A 154 1.90 -5.12 9.48
CA ASN A 154 2.39 -6.13 8.56
C ASN A 154 1.67 -7.48 8.72
N ASP A 155 1.32 -7.88 9.93
CA ASP A 155 0.50 -9.08 10.15
C ASP A 155 -0.87 -8.95 9.46
N ALA A 156 -1.56 -7.83 9.66
CA ALA A 156 -2.83 -7.56 8.98
C ALA A 156 -2.67 -7.51 7.44
N TYR A 157 -1.54 -6.99 6.94
CA TYR A 157 -1.21 -7.02 5.52
C TYR A 157 -1.04 -8.45 5.00
N LEU A 158 -0.31 -9.31 5.72
CA LEU A 158 -0.10 -10.71 5.33
C LEU A 158 -1.43 -11.47 5.35
N GLN A 159 -2.25 -11.28 6.38
CA GLN A 159 -3.60 -11.85 6.44
C GLN A 159 -4.46 -11.41 5.26
N MET A 160 -4.36 -10.16 4.81
CA MET A 160 -5.09 -9.70 3.62
C MET A 160 -4.54 -10.28 2.31
N ALA A 161 -3.21 -10.32 2.16
CA ALA A 161 -2.55 -10.69 0.91
C ALA A 161 -2.55 -12.21 0.66
N ILE A 162 -2.50 -13.00 1.74
CA ILE A 162 -2.36 -14.45 1.71
C ILE A 162 -3.60 -15.14 2.27
N GLY A 163 -4.28 -14.50 3.22
CA GLY A 163 -5.38 -15.10 3.96
C GLY A 163 -4.96 -16.02 5.09
N ASN A 164 -5.95 -16.41 5.90
CA ASN A 164 -5.81 -17.39 6.98
C ASN A 164 -5.79 -18.84 6.44
N ALA A 165 -5.22 -19.03 5.25
CA ALA A 165 -5.06 -20.36 4.68
C ALA A 165 -4.01 -21.09 5.52
N PRO A 166 -4.34 -22.24 6.15
CA PRO A 166 -3.35 -23.03 6.87
C PRO A 166 -2.32 -23.50 5.84
N TRP A 167 -1.13 -22.91 5.85
CA TRP A 167 -0.04 -23.36 4.99
C TRP A 167 0.49 -24.69 5.52
N PRO A 168 0.56 -25.77 4.72
CA PRO A 168 1.69 -26.66 4.77
C PRO A 168 2.69 -26.14 3.72
N ILE A 169 3.62 -25.28 4.11
CA ILE A 169 4.84 -25.15 3.32
C ILE A 169 5.54 -26.51 3.43
N GLY A 170 5.34 -27.37 2.43
CA GLY A 170 6.08 -28.62 2.25
C GLY A 170 5.55 -29.87 2.97
N VAL A 171 4.31 -30.31 2.72
CA VAL A 171 3.92 -31.72 2.91
C VAL A 171 3.09 -32.22 1.73
N THR A 172 3.76 -32.71 0.68
CA THR A 172 3.16 -33.67 -0.24
C THR A 172 3.00 -34.99 0.51
N MET A 173 1.76 -35.44 0.69
CA MET A 173 1.35 -36.78 1.14
C MET A 173 2.09 -37.40 2.34
N VAL A 174 1.37 -37.59 3.44
CA VAL A 174 1.52 -38.82 4.24
C VAL A 174 0.15 -39.27 4.77
N GLY A 175 -0.35 -40.41 4.28
CA GLY A 175 -1.47 -41.16 4.87
C GLY A 175 -2.67 -41.43 3.94
N ILE A 176 -2.94 -42.72 3.67
CA ILE A 176 -3.97 -43.29 2.77
C ILE A 176 -5.43 -43.01 3.20
N HIS A 177 -5.68 -42.21 4.24
CA HIS A 177 -7.04 -41.95 4.71
C HIS A 177 -7.32 -40.44 4.81
N ALA A 178 -7.84 -39.88 3.71
CA ALA A 178 -8.42 -38.55 3.71
C ALA A 178 -9.67 -38.57 4.62
N ARG A 179 -9.62 -37.85 5.76
CA ARG A 179 -10.79 -37.70 6.64
C ARG A 179 -11.79 -36.73 6.02
N THR A 180 -13.06 -37.11 6.00
CA THR A 180 -14.22 -36.43 5.39
C THR A 180 -14.62 -35.08 6.02
N GLY A 181 -13.78 -34.50 6.90
CA GLY A 181 -14.00 -33.17 7.49
C GLY A 181 -13.18 -32.04 6.85
N ARG A 182 -12.37 -32.32 5.82
CA ARG A 182 -11.40 -31.37 5.25
C ARG A 182 -12.00 -30.32 4.30
N GLU A 183 -13.26 -30.47 3.93
CA GLU A 183 -13.91 -29.59 2.93
C GLU A 183 -14.43 -28.28 3.50
N LYS A 184 -14.60 -28.16 4.83
CA LYS A 184 -15.12 -26.94 5.47
C LYS A 184 -14.07 -25.87 5.81
N ILE A 185 -12.82 -26.04 5.40
CA ILE A 185 -11.74 -25.05 5.63
C ILE A 185 -11.52 -24.14 4.39
N PHE A 186 -12.24 -24.37 3.28
CA PHE A 186 -11.89 -23.79 1.98
C PHE A 186 -12.63 -22.51 1.57
N ALA A 187 -13.50 -21.92 2.41
CA ALA A 187 -14.43 -20.90 1.93
C ALA A 187 -14.58 -19.69 2.86
N GLN A 188 -13.51 -18.95 3.11
CA GLN A 188 -13.64 -17.53 3.41
C GLN A 188 -12.74 -16.71 2.47
N ASN A 189 -13.25 -16.46 1.26
CA ASN A 189 -13.01 -15.33 0.35
C ASN A 189 -11.58 -14.93 -0.08
N ILE A 190 -10.54 -15.64 0.36
CA ILE A 190 -9.14 -15.31 0.09
C ILE A 190 -8.67 -15.72 -1.32
N ALA A 191 -9.27 -16.76 -1.90
CA ALA A 191 -8.87 -17.28 -3.21
C ALA A 191 -8.99 -16.24 -4.35
N HIS A 192 -9.82 -15.21 -4.17
CA HIS A 192 -10.03 -14.18 -5.19
C HIS A 192 -8.85 -13.20 -5.31
N VAL A 193 -8.20 -12.84 -4.20
CA VAL A 193 -7.14 -11.80 -4.20
C VAL A 193 -5.90 -12.23 -4.98
N LEU A 194 -5.52 -13.49 -4.87
CA LEU A 194 -4.41 -14.05 -5.65
C LEU A 194 -4.79 -14.32 -7.11
N ASN A 195 -6.08 -14.36 -7.45
CA ASN A 195 -6.53 -14.64 -8.81
C ASN A 195 -6.75 -13.37 -9.65
N ASP A 196 -6.86 -12.19 -9.02
CA ASP A 196 -7.00 -10.89 -9.68
C ASP A 196 -5.68 -10.12 -9.72
N GLU A 197 -5.11 -9.97 -10.91
CA GLU A 197 -3.85 -9.26 -11.14
C GLU A 197 -3.92 -7.77 -10.73
N THR A 198 -5.09 -7.15 -10.84
CA THR A 198 -5.30 -5.77 -10.40
C THR A 198 -5.19 -5.68 -8.88
N GLN A 199 -5.76 -6.66 -8.17
CA GLN A 199 -5.70 -6.74 -6.71
C GLN A 199 -4.28 -6.99 -6.23
N ARG A 200 -3.58 -7.95 -6.85
CA ARG A 200 -2.17 -8.23 -6.57
C ARG A 200 -1.30 -6.98 -6.69
N LYS A 201 -1.46 -6.20 -7.76
CA LYS A 201 -0.69 -4.97 -8.00
C LYS A 201 -0.92 -3.91 -6.92
N TYR A 202 -2.17 -3.60 -6.57
CA TYR A 202 -2.40 -2.57 -5.55
C TYR A 202 -2.00 -3.04 -4.14
N ILE A 203 -2.09 -4.35 -3.84
CA ILE A 203 -1.62 -4.93 -2.57
C ILE A 203 -0.09 -4.84 -2.48
N GLN A 204 0.62 -5.14 -3.56
CA GLN A 204 2.06 -4.93 -3.63
C GLN A 204 2.42 -3.44 -3.45
N ALA A 205 1.67 -2.54 -4.09
CA ALA A 205 1.85 -1.10 -3.96
C ALA A 205 1.58 -0.59 -2.53
N LEU A 206 0.58 -1.16 -1.85
CA LEU A 206 0.30 -0.88 -0.44
C LEU A 206 1.49 -1.27 0.45
N LYS A 207 2.11 -2.44 0.23
CA LYS A 207 3.31 -2.85 0.97
C LYS A 207 4.46 -1.88 0.77
N ARG A 208 4.69 -1.41 -0.46
CA ARG A 208 5.70 -0.38 -0.74
C ARG A 208 5.44 0.88 0.07
N LEU A 209 4.19 1.35 0.14
CA LEU A 209 3.82 2.48 0.99
C LEU A 209 4.04 2.22 2.49
N MET A 210 3.74 1.03 2.99
CA MET A 210 4.00 0.66 4.39
C MET A 210 5.50 0.73 4.71
N THR A 211 6.34 0.18 3.83
CA THR A 211 7.80 0.25 3.99
C THR A 211 8.30 1.69 3.95
N GLN A 212 7.77 2.53 3.05
CA GLN A 212 8.11 3.95 3.04
C GLN A 212 7.64 4.65 4.31
N CYS A 213 6.45 4.33 4.84
CA CYS A 213 5.95 4.87 6.09
C CYS A 213 6.92 4.58 7.26
N GLN A 214 7.41 3.35 7.40
CA GLN A 214 8.41 2.98 8.42
C GLN A 214 9.74 3.76 8.26
N LYS A 215 10.21 3.94 7.01
CA LYS A 215 11.41 4.77 6.74
C LYS A 215 11.20 6.25 7.04
N MET A 216 9.96 6.73 6.91
CA MET A 216 9.61 8.13 7.15
C MET A 216 9.41 8.44 8.63
N PHE A 217 8.80 7.51 9.36
CA PHE A 217 8.45 7.63 10.77
C PHE A 217 9.10 6.50 11.56
N GLN A 218 10.35 6.71 11.95
CA GLN A 218 11.07 5.71 12.75
C GLN A 218 10.40 5.52 14.12
N THR A 219 10.46 4.28 14.62
CA THR A 219 9.90 3.85 15.91
C THR A 219 10.89 2.93 16.61
N ASP A 220 10.53 2.45 17.81
CA ASP A 220 11.33 1.47 18.54
C ASP A 220 11.61 0.22 17.68
N PRO A 221 12.84 -0.35 17.70
CA PRO A 221 13.16 -1.56 16.95
C PRO A 221 12.17 -2.72 17.13
N SER A 222 11.55 -2.85 18.32
CA SER A 222 10.52 -3.87 18.61
C SER A 222 9.24 -3.73 17.80
N ARG A 223 8.96 -2.54 17.26
CA ARG A 223 7.78 -2.22 16.43
C ARG A 223 8.11 -2.08 14.95
N CYS A 224 9.36 -2.31 14.56
CA CYS A 224 9.81 -2.29 13.17
C CYS A 224 9.77 -3.68 12.55
N VAL A 225 9.41 -3.75 11.27
CA VAL A 225 9.57 -4.96 10.46
C VAL A 225 10.94 -4.91 9.81
N GLU A 226 11.71 -5.99 9.94
CA GLU A 226 13.06 -6.13 9.36
C GLU A 226 13.98 -4.94 9.73
N TYR A 227 14.33 -4.84 11.02
CA TYR A 227 15.27 -3.82 11.48
C TYR A 227 16.67 -4.08 10.90
N THR A 228 17.03 -3.31 9.88
CA THR A 228 18.41 -3.20 9.40
C THR A 228 19.06 -2.05 10.17
N LYS A 229 20.12 -2.32 10.94
CA LYS A 229 21.00 -1.25 11.42
C LYS A 229 21.70 -0.67 10.18
N ASP A 230 21.41 0.59 9.85
CA ASP A 230 22.22 1.36 8.91
C ASP A 230 23.66 1.48 9.43
#